data_AF-I3SYX5-F1
#
_entry.id   AF-I3SYX5-F1
#
_cell.length_a   1.000
_cell.length_b   1.000
_cell.length_c   1.000
_cell.angle_alpha   90.00
_cell.angle_beta   90.00
_cell.angle_gamma   90.00
#
_symmetry.space_group_name_H-M   'P 1'
#
loop_
_entity.id
_entity.type
_entity.pdbx_description
1 polymer ?
#
loop_
_entity_poly.entity_id
_entity_poly.type
_entity_poly.pdbx_seq_one_letter_code
_entity_poly.pdbx_strand_id
1 'polypeptide(L)'
;MAVTANSEIHRFPQYKYIDAVRWLPVLSAFNRFAVLATSDFDSNLSSIEIHSFKPNPLSFEFQSSWTSPSPISSIKSSQFLQKSIIASSTSSGSLHFLFADSTDARLVSEVSVPENELHLEGKCCIDLMDGGVECVTVGDDGRINLVTVGDSNLNYRRLFDSGGLVSYTSVKWASPVEFAAGGYGFGLHWWDQRKPGGPVSQFKGNWDKKFEFWDSAFYRHSSIKKAYLSGCWLLRYCFGLGS
;
A
#
# COMPACT_ATOMS: atom_id res chain seq x y z
N MET A 1 -49.84 -3.66 29.39
CA MET A 1 -49.18 -3.59 28.08
C MET A 1 -47.80 -2.99 28.29
N ALA A 2 -46.73 -3.73 28.02
CA ALA A 2 -45.37 -3.24 28.15
C ALA A 2 -45.05 -2.34 26.94
N VAL A 3 -44.69 -1.09 27.18
CA VAL A 3 -44.20 -0.18 26.14
C VAL A 3 -42.75 -0.56 25.87
N THR A 4 -42.52 -1.29 24.78
CA THR A 4 -41.17 -1.44 24.21
C THR A 4 -40.75 -0.09 23.65
N ALA A 5 -39.93 0.64 24.42
CA ALA A 5 -39.25 1.82 23.90
C ALA A 5 -38.28 1.35 22.81
N ASN A 6 -38.62 1.63 21.55
CA ASN A 6 -37.67 1.47 20.45
C ASN A 6 -36.56 2.49 20.68
N SER A 7 -35.35 2.01 20.97
CA SER A 7 -34.17 2.85 20.99
C SER A 7 -33.87 3.25 19.54
N GLU A 8 -34.20 4.48 19.17
CA GLU A 8 -33.76 5.03 17.89
C GLU A 8 -32.28 5.38 17.99
N ILE A 9 -31.45 4.65 17.23
CA ILE A 9 -30.04 4.95 17.08
C ILE A 9 -29.92 6.09 16.06
N HIS A 10 -29.77 7.32 16.56
CA HIS A 10 -29.44 8.48 15.74
C HIS A 10 -27.93 8.49 15.49
N ARG A 11 -27.51 8.24 14.25
CA ARG A 11 -26.10 8.32 13.86
C ARG A 11 -25.82 9.69 13.27
N PHE A 12 -24.81 10.37 13.79
CA PHE A 12 -24.32 11.60 13.19
C PHE A 12 -23.77 11.30 11.79
N PRO A 13 -24.14 12.08 10.76
CA PRO A 13 -23.56 11.96 9.44
C PRO A 13 -22.03 12.13 9.52
N GLN A 14 -21.29 11.10 9.12
CA GLN A 14 -19.84 11.13 9.01
C GLN A 14 -19.50 11.02 7.53
N TYR A 15 -19.55 12.15 6.84
CA TYR A 15 -19.56 12.23 5.38
C TYR A 15 -18.28 11.69 4.71
N LYS A 16 -17.19 11.47 5.46
CA LYS A 16 -15.91 11.03 4.89
C LYS A 16 -14.92 10.52 5.94
N TYR A 17 -14.42 9.30 5.74
CA TYR A 17 -13.30 8.72 6.48
C TYR A 17 -12.04 8.80 5.63
N ILE A 18 -10.88 8.93 6.28
CA ILE A 18 -9.57 8.88 5.64
C ILE A 18 -8.92 7.55 5.99
N ASP A 19 -8.77 6.67 5.01
CA ASP A 19 -8.21 5.34 5.19
C ASP A 19 -6.67 5.36 5.13
N ALA A 20 -6.11 6.25 4.31
CA ALA A 20 -4.67 6.41 4.21
C ALA A 20 -4.26 7.79 3.69
N VAL A 21 -3.04 8.20 4.07
CA VAL A 21 -2.41 9.45 3.63
C VAL A 21 -1.01 9.16 3.09
N ARG A 22 -0.67 9.74 1.93
CA ARG A 22 0.68 9.71 1.35
C ARG A 22 1.07 11.08 0.85
N TRP A 23 2.37 11.37 0.86
CA TRP A 23 2.91 12.54 0.18
C TRP A 23 3.29 12.17 -1.25
N LEU A 24 2.97 13.02 -2.22
CA LEU A 24 3.62 12.91 -3.53
C LEU A 24 5.09 13.36 -3.41
N PRO A 25 6.00 12.75 -4.21
CA PRO A 25 7.36 13.23 -4.30
C PRO A 25 7.41 14.73 -4.61
N VAL A 26 8.27 15.44 -3.89
CA VAL A 26 8.40 16.89 -4.04
C VAL A 26 9.23 17.20 -5.27
N LEU A 27 8.59 17.71 -6.32
CA LEU A 27 9.25 18.11 -7.57
C LEU A 27 9.52 19.63 -7.64
N SER A 28 8.90 20.40 -6.74
CA SER A 28 9.12 21.84 -6.58
C SER A 28 9.09 22.23 -5.10
N ALA A 29 9.94 23.17 -4.69
CA ALA A 29 9.99 23.65 -3.31
C ALA A 29 8.71 24.34 -2.84
N PHE A 30 7.88 24.81 -3.78
CA PHE A 30 6.71 25.64 -3.51
C PHE A 30 5.40 24.86 -3.41
N ASN A 31 5.35 23.65 -3.99
CA ASN A 31 4.13 22.84 -4.02
C ASN A 31 4.38 21.50 -3.34
N ARG A 32 3.57 21.19 -2.32
CA ARG A 32 3.51 19.87 -1.69
C ARG A 32 2.12 19.33 -1.89
N PHE A 33 2.01 18.07 -2.26
CA PHE A 33 0.71 17.43 -2.49
C PHE A 33 0.55 16.23 -1.58
N ALA A 34 -0.60 16.16 -0.91
CA ALA A 34 -1.03 15.01 -0.15
C ALA A 34 -2.05 14.22 -0.96
N VAL A 35 -1.91 12.90 -0.94
CA VAL A 35 -2.85 11.94 -1.50
C VAL A 35 -3.60 11.31 -0.34
N LEU A 36 -4.93 11.40 -0.38
CA LEU A 36 -5.84 10.83 0.59
C LEU A 36 -6.60 9.68 -0.07
N ALA A 37 -6.59 8.51 0.55
CA ALA A 37 -7.60 7.50 0.28
C ALA A 37 -8.78 7.78 1.22
N THR A 38 -9.96 7.98 0.66
CA THR A 38 -11.15 8.34 1.41
C THR A 38 -12.30 7.41 1.10
N SER A 39 -13.12 7.14 2.10
CA SER A 39 -14.36 6.36 1.99
C SER A 39 -15.52 7.13 2.59
N ASP A 40 -16.65 7.11 1.89
CA ASP A 40 -17.93 7.61 2.39
C ASP A 40 -18.80 6.40 2.73
N PHE A 41 -19.11 6.26 4.02
CA PHE A 41 -19.89 5.14 4.54
C PHE A 41 -21.36 5.21 4.09
N ASP A 42 -21.91 6.41 3.89
CA ASP A 42 -23.32 6.58 3.55
C ASP A 42 -23.57 6.26 2.07
N SER A 43 -22.64 6.66 1.19
CA SER A 43 -22.71 6.34 -0.24
C SER A 43 -21.98 5.05 -0.65
N ASN A 44 -21.23 4.43 0.27
CA ASN A 44 -20.30 3.33 0.00
C ASN A 44 -19.28 3.63 -1.11
N LEU A 45 -19.00 4.90 -1.37
CA LEU A 45 -18.03 5.32 -2.37
C LEU A 45 -16.64 5.41 -1.74
N SER A 46 -15.63 5.04 -2.51
CA SER A 46 -14.23 5.25 -2.14
C SER A 46 -13.52 6.01 -3.24
N SER A 47 -12.60 6.88 -2.86
CA SER A 47 -11.89 7.74 -3.80
C SER A 47 -10.47 8.02 -3.34
N ILE A 48 -9.61 8.32 -4.31
CA ILE A 48 -8.30 8.92 -4.09
C ILE A 48 -8.43 10.41 -4.38
N GLU A 49 -7.98 11.24 -3.46
CA GLU A 49 -7.99 12.69 -3.60
C GLU A 49 -6.60 13.27 -3.44
N ILE A 50 -6.28 14.23 -4.29
CA ILE A 50 -5.04 14.96 -4.25
C ILE A 50 -5.34 16.38 -3.78
N HIS A 51 -4.62 16.81 -2.75
CA HIS A 51 -4.76 18.13 -2.14
C HIS A 51 -3.39 18.81 -2.11
N SER A 52 -3.33 20.07 -2.50
CA SER A 52 -2.13 20.89 -2.33
C SER A 52 -2.06 21.43 -0.90
N PHE A 53 -0.90 21.31 -0.29
CA PHE A 53 -0.59 21.79 1.04
C PHE A 53 0.44 22.93 0.95
N LYS A 54 0.04 24.11 1.43
CA LYS A 54 0.93 25.27 1.61
C LYS A 54 1.07 25.54 3.10
N PRO A 55 2.28 25.60 3.66
CA PRO A 55 2.46 25.84 5.09
C PRO A 55 2.29 27.32 5.48
N ASN A 56 2.58 28.27 4.58
CA ASN A 56 2.56 29.70 4.88
C ASN A 56 2.04 30.53 3.68
N PRO A 57 0.80 31.08 3.74
CA PRO A 57 -0.23 30.80 4.74
C PRO A 57 -0.65 29.32 4.72
N LEU A 58 -1.16 28.81 5.85
CA LEU A 58 -1.62 27.42 5.93
C LEU A 58 -2.86 27.24 5.04
N SER A 59 -2.71 26.54 3.92
CA SER A 59 -3.82 26.17 3.05
C SER A 59 -3.76 24.70 2.64
N PHE A 60 -4.94 24.10 2.55
CA PHE A 60 -5.15 22.73 2.11
C PHE A 60 -6.26 22.74 1.07
N GLU A 61 -5.88 22.72 -0.20
CA GLU A 61 -6.78 22.97 -1.33
C GLU A 61 -6.90 21.70 -2.18
N PHE A 62 -8.13 21.29 -2.47
CA PHE A 62 -8.43 20.18 -3.35
C PHE A 62 -7.92 20.45 -4.77
N GLN A 63 -7.31 19.44 -5.41
CA GLN A 63 -6.78 19.53 -6.77
C GLN A 63 -7.49 18.59 -7.73
N SER A 64 -7.52 17.30 -7.41
CA SER A 64 -8.16 16.30 -8.25
C SER A 64 -8.63 15.09 -7.43
N SER A 65 -9.54 14.32 -8.02
CA SER A 65 -10.01 13.06 -7.44
C SER A 65 -10.17 11.97 -8.49
N TRP A 66 -10.13 10.74 -8.02
CA TRP A 66 -10.47 9.54 -8.77
C TRP A 66 -11.35 8.65 -7.92
N THR A 67 -12.47 8.20 -8.47
CA THR A 67 -13.41 7.30 -7.77
C THR A 67 -12.96 5.86 -8.00
N SER A 68 -12.74 5.15 -6.90
CA SER A 68 -12.35 3.75 -6.90
C SER A 68 -13.55 2.85 -7.13
N PRO A 69 -13.40 1.72 -7.86
CA PRO A 69 -14.49 0.74 -8.02
C PRO A 69 -14.83 0.00 -6.72
N SER A 70 -13.92 0.00 -5.74
CA SER A 70 -14.02 -0.74 -4.47
C SER A 70 -13.17 -0.05 -3.39
N PRO A 71 -13.44 -0.24 -2.08
CA PRO A 71 -12.67 0.37 -1.01
C PRO A 71 -11.16 0.19 -1.15
N ILE A 72 -10.40 1.25 -0.88
CA ILE A 72 -8.95 1.24 -1.05
C ILE A 72 -8.31 0.47 0.11
N SER A 73 -7.54 -0.56 -0.21
CA SER A 73 -6.92 -1.43 0.78
C SER A 73 -5.47 -1.04 1.11
N SER A 74 -4.75 -0.51 0.13
CA SER A 74 -3.38 -0.01 0.29
C SER A 74 -3.07 1.05 -0.75
N ILE A 75 -2.23 2.02 -0.37
CA ILE A 75 -1.80 3.10 -1.26
C ILE A 75 -0.32 3.39 -1.07
N LYS A 76 0.38 3.65 -2.18
CA LYS A 76 1.78 4.06 -2.27
C LYS A 76 1.95 5.11 -3.36
N SER A 77 2.92 5.98 -3.18
CA SER A 77 3.28 7.02 -4.16
C SER A 77 4.77 6.94 -4.44
N SER A 78 5.16 7.24 -5.68
CA SER A 78 6.54 7.34 -6.12
C SER A 78 6.63 8.33 -7.29
N GLN A 79 7.85 8.59 -7.73
CA GLN A 79 8.09 9.37 -8.95
C GLN A 79 8.33 8.40 -10.10
N PHE A 80 7.66 8.59 -11.23
CA PHE A 80 7.87 7.83 -12.45
C PHE A 80 8.21 8.80 -13.57
N LEU A 81 9.48 8.80 -14.00
CA LEU A 81 10.02 9.79 -14.95
C LEU A 81 9.74 11.24 -14.46
N GLN A 82 8.99 12.03 -15.23
CA GLN A 82 8.59 13.41 -14.92
C GLN A 82 7.18 13.51 -14.31
N LYS A 83 6.54 12.39 -13.97
CA LYS A 83 5.19 12.33 -13.40
C LYS A 83 5.23 11.75 -11.99
N SER A 84 4.21 12.07 -11.19
CA SER A 84 3.96 11.35 -9.94
C SER A 84 3.10 10.13 -10.24
N ILE A 85 3.44 8.99 -9.65
CA ILE A 85 2.64 7.76 -9.76
C ILE A 85 2.06 7.42 -8.39
N ILE A 86 0.79 7.06 -8.37
CA ILE A 86 0.06 6.58 -7.19
C ILE A 86 -0.39 5.17 -7.52
N ALA A 87 0.14 4.19 -6.79
CA ALA A 87 -0.34 2.83 -6.85
C ALA A 87 -1.34 2.61 -5.72
N SER A 88 -2.47 1.99 -6.04
CA SER A 88 -3.52 1.65 -5.07
C SER A 88 -4.10 0.28 -5.35
N SER A 89 -4.24 -0.53 -4.31
CA SER A 89 -5.03 -1.75 -4.35
C SER A 89 -6.41 -1.52 -3.73
N THR A 90 -7.38 -2.32 -4.15
CA THR A 90 -8.74 -2.31 -3.60
C THR A 90 -8.99 -3.54 -2.71
N SER A 91 -10.10 -3.54 -1.98
CA SER A 91 -10.55 -4.69 -1.18
C SER A 91 -11.09 -5.84 -2.02
N SER A 92 -11.43 -5.59 -3.28
CA SER A 92 -11.84 -6.63 -4.23
C SER A 92 -10.66 -7.23 -5.00
N GLY A 93 -9.43 -6.74 -4.76
CA GLY A 93 -8.21 -7.33 -5.31
C GLY A 93 -7.72 -6.71 -6.62
N SER A 94 -8.37 -5.65 -7.12
CA SER A 94 -7.86 -4.89 -8.26
C SER A 94 -6.67 -4.01 -7.86
N LEU A 95 -5.82 -3.71 -8.84
CA LEU A 95 -4.65 -2.83 -8.68
C LEU A 95 -4.74 -1.69 -9.70
N HIS A 96 -4.58 -0.46 -9.25
CA HIS A 96 -4.67 0.74 -10.08
C HIS A 96 -3.40 1.56 -9.95
N PHE A 97 -2.92 2.11 -11.06
CA PHE A 97 -1.82 3.05 -11.15
C PHE A 97 -2.35 4.35 -11.75
N LEU A 98 -2.39 5.38 -10.92
CA LEU A 98 -2.82 6.72 -11.30
C LEU A 98 -1.58 7.59 -11.53
N PHE A 99 -1.55 8.28 -12.67
CA PHE A 99 -0.47 9.19 -13.02
C PHE A 99 -0.94 10.63 -12.85
N ALA A 100 -0.23 11.38 -12.02
CA ALA A 100 -0.48 12.79 -11.81
C ALA A 100 0.62 13.64 -12.47
N ASP A 101 0.24 14.78 -13.03
CA ASP A 101 1.18 15.80 -13.48
C ASP A 101 2.04 16.28 -12.30
N SER A 102 3.31 16.58 -12.56
CA SER A 102 4.26 16.99 -11.53
C SER A 102 4.07 18.42 -11.03
N THR A 103 3.36 19.26 -11.79
CA THR A 103 3.24 20.70 -11.57
C THR A 103 2.00 21.04 -10.74
N ASP A 104 0.84 20.54 -11.18
CA ASP A 104 -0.48 20.83 -10.59
C ASP A 104 -1.12 19.60 -9.90
N ALA A 105 -0.47 18.44 -9.98
CA ALA A 105 -0.95 17.18 -9.43
C ALA A 105 -2.36 16.78 -9.93
N ARG A 106 -2.70 17.19 -11.16
CA ARG A 106 -3.89 16.71 -11.85
C ARG A 106 -3.68 15.28 -12.35
N LEU A 107 -4.66 14.43 -12.15
CA LEU A 107 -4.67 13.07 -12.71
C LEU A 107 -4.78 13.11 -14.24
N VAL A 108 -3.84 12.46 -14.92
CA VAL A 108 -3.69 12.46 -16.38
C VAL A 108 -4.15 11.13 -16.98
N SER A 109 -3.81 10.02 -16.33
CA SER A 109 -4.11 8.68 -16.84
C SER A 109 -4.20 7.65 -15.73
N GLU A 110 -4.88 6.55 -16.02
CA GLU A 110 -5.02 5.37 -15.18
C GLU A 110 -4.66 4.14 -16.00
N VAL A 111 -3.93 3.20 -15.38
CA VAL A 111 -3.80 1.83 -15.88
C VAL A 111 -4.05 0.88 -14.72
N SER A 112 -4.74 -0.23 -14.96
CA SER A 112 -5.15 -1.14 -13.90
C SER A 112 -4.96 -2.61 -14.28
N VAL A 113 -4.85 -3.44 -13.24
CA VAL A 113 -4.99 -4.90 -13.31
C VAL A 113 -6.34 -5.24 -12.66
N PRO A 114 -7.23 -5.96 -13.37
CA PRO A 114 -8.54 -6.28 -12.84
C PRO A 114 -8.47 -7.28 -11.68
N GLU A 115 -9.60 -7.43 -11.00
CA GLU A 115 -9.79 -8.40 -9.92
C GLU A 115 -9.48 -9.82 -10.40
N ASN A 116 -9.08 -10.69 -9.47
CA ASN A 116 -8.83 -12.13 -9.70
C ASN A 116 -7.62 -12.49 -10.59
N GLU A 117 -6.95 -11.51 -11.22
CA GLU A 117 -5.72 -11.72 -11.98
C GLU A 117 -4.49 -11.96 -11.08
N LEU A 118 -4.34 -11.11 -10.05
CA LEU A 118 -3.19 -11.16 -9.13
C LEU A 118 -3.48 -12.06 -7.92
N HIS A 119 -4.65 -11.87 -7.31
CA HIS A 119 -5.07 -12.54 -6.08
C HIS A 119 -6.48 -13.11 -6.26
N LEU A 120 -6.77 -14.30 -5.73
CA LEU A 120 -8.04 -14.99 -5.99
C LEU A 120 -9.24 -14.25 -5.41
N GLU A 121 -9.10 -13.71 -4.21
CA GLU A 121 -10.13 -12.92 -3.53
C GLU A 121 -9.46 -12.03 -2.49
N GLY A 122 -10.12 -10.91 -2.18
CA GLY A 122 -9.84 -10.14 -0.98
C GLY A 122 -8.73 -9.10 -1.08
N LYS A 123 -8.32 -8.65 0.10
CA LYS A 123 -7.42 -7.52 0.28
C LYS A 123 -6.01 -7.88 -0.19
N CYS A 124 -5.44 -7.05 -1.06
CA CYS A 124 -3.99 -7.10 -1.31
C CYS A 124 -3.30 -5.85 -0.77
N CYS A 125 -2.05 -6.06 -0.35
CA CYS A 125 -1.16 -5.01 0.10
C CYS A 125 -0.01 -4.85 -0.89
N ILE A 126 0.43 -3.62 -1.07
CA ILE A 126 1.40 -3.27 -2.11
C ILE A 126 2.58 -2.47 -1.56
N ASP A 127 3.72 -2.62 -2.21
CA ASP A 127 4.82 -1.67 -2.13
C ASP A 127 5.33 -1.32 -3.53
N LEU A 128 5.46 -0.02 -3.76
CA LEU A 128 5.94 0.54 -5.02
C LEU A 128 7.43 0.87 -4.87
N MET A 129 8.23 0.42 -5.82
CA MET A 129 9.66 0.68 -5.85
C MET A 129 9.93 2.18 -6.09
N ASP A 130 11.05 2.66 -5.55
CA ASP A 130 11.56 4.00 -5.88
C ASP A 130 11.77 4.10 -7.41
N GLY A 131 11.28 5.18 -8.04
CA GLY A 131 11.26 5.31 -9.50
C GLY A 131 9.99 4.76 -10.17
N GLY A 132 9.09 4.10 -9.41
CA GLY A 132 7.73 3.79 -9.84
C GLY A 132 7.59 2.68 -10.89
N VAL A 133 8.69 1.98 -11.21
CA VAL A 133 8.73 1.00 -12.31
C VAL A 133 8.17 -0.35 -11.91
N GLU A 134 8.34 -0.76 -10.65
CA GLU A 134 7.90 -2.07 -10.16
C GLU A 134 7.09 -1.96 -8.88
N CYS A 135 6.03 -2.74 -8.80
CA CYS A 135 5.14 -2.84 -7.66
C CYS A 135 5.06 -4.31 -7.25
N VAL A 136 5.36 -4.60 -5.99
CA VAL A 136 5.13 -5.93 -5.43
C VAL A 136 3.76 -5.94 -4.76
N THR A 137 2.98 -6.98 -5.02
CA THR A 137 1.69 -7.21 -4.37
C THR A 137 1.73 -8.51 -3.59
N VAL A 138 1.08 -8.50 -2.42
CA VAL A 138 0.89 -9.67 -1.57
C VAL A 138 -0.56 -9.73 -1.10
N GLY A 139 -1.08 -10.93 -0.89
CA GLY A 139 -2.47 -11.12 -0.50
C GLY A 139 -2.67 -12.17 0.58
N ASP A 140 -3.88 -12.17 1.13
CA ASP A 140 -4.32 -13.16 2.11
C ASP A 140 -4.39 -14.58 1.52
N ASP A 141 -4.47 -14.69 0.20
CA ASP A 141 -4.37 -15.94 -0.55
C ASP A 141 -2.94 -16.53 -0.60
N GLY A 142 -1.97 -15.82 -0.04
CA GLY A 142 -0.58 -16.28 0.04
C GLY A 142 0.20 -16.15 -1.25
N ARG A 143 -0.34 -15.42 -2.22
CA ARG A 143 0.34 -15.12 -3.47
C ARG A 143 1.20 -13.89 -3.33
N ILE A 144 2.30 -13.90 -4.07
CA ILE A 144 3.17 -12.75 -4.25
C ILE A 144 3.33 -12.53 -5.74
N ASN A 145 3.03 -11.32 -6.21
CA ASN A 145 3.15 -10.95 -7.61
C ASN A 145 4.05 -9.72 -7.76
N LEU A 146 4.71 -9.65 -8.91
CA LEU A 146 5.47 -8.49 -9.36
C LEU A 146 4.73 -7.88 -10.55
N VAL A 147 4.43 -6.59 -10.47
CA VAL A 147 3.78 -5.82 -11.52
C VAL A 147 4.75 -4.72 -11.97
N THR A 148 5.05 -4.71 -13.26
CA THR A 148 5.94 -3.73 -13.89
C THR A 148 5.11 -2.75 -14.70
N VAL A 149 5.37 -1.47 -14.48
CA VAL A 149 4.74 -0.35 -15.19
C VAL A 149 5.63 0.03 -16.38
N GLY A 150 5.19 -0.31 -17.59
CA GLY A 150 5.83 0.14 -18.84
C GLY A 150 5.21 1.45 -19.36
N ASP A 151 5.69 1.92 -20.52
CA ASP A 151 5.23 3.18 -21.13
C ASP A 151 3.74 3.19 -21.48
N SER A 152 3.16 2.03 -21.80
CA SER A 152 1.75 1.92 -22.23
C SER A 152 1.03 0.65 -21.77
N ASN A 153 1.71 -0.25 -21.05
CA ASN A 153 1.16 -1.54 -20.64
C ASN A 153 1.66 -1.93 -19.25
N LEU A 154 0.85 -2.72 -18.55
CA LEU A 154 1.28 -3.42 -17.34
C LEU A 154 1.73 -4.82 -17.72
N ASN A 155 2.87 -5.24 -17.19
CA ASN A 155 3.28 -6.64 -17.18
C ASN A 155 3.19 -7.13 -15.74
N TYR A 156 2.68 -8.34 -15.52
CA TYR A 156 2.70 -8.94 -14.19
C TYR A 156 3.09 -10.41 -14.28
N ARG A 157 3.78 -10.86 -13.23
CA ARG A 157 4.14 -12.26 -13.05
C ARG A 157 3.99 -12.66 -11.60
N ARG A 158 3.61 -13.91 -11.38
CA ARG A 158 3.60 -14.51 -10.04
C ARG A 158 5.02 -14.88 -9.65
N LEU A 159 5.46 -14.43 -8.48
CA LEU A 159 6.74 -14.80 -7.87
C LEU A 159 6.60 -16.04 -6.98
N PHE A 160 5.46 -16.18 -6.30
CA PHE A 160 5.21 -17.25 -5.36
C PHE A 160 3.72 -17.51 -5.18
N ASP A 161 3.36 -18.77 -4.91
CA ASP A 161 2.02 -19.20 -4.55
C ASP A 161 2.14 -20.22 -3.40
N SER A 162 1.61 -19.89 -2.23
CA SER A 162 1.59 -20.81 -1.09
C SER A 162 0.43 -21.82 -1.16
N GLY A 163 -0.51 -21.65 -2.10
CA GLY A 163 -1.77 -22.39 -2.14
C GLY A 163 -2.69 -22.05 -0.97
N GLY A 164 -2.62 -20.83 -0.43
CA GLY A 164 -3.41 -20.38 0.73
C GLY A 164 -2.88 -20.86 2.09
N LEU A 165 -1.70 -21.49 2.14
CA LEU A 165 -1.10 -21.97 3.40
C LEU A 165 -0.53 -20.84 4.28
N VAL A 166 -0.26 -19.69 3.67
CA VAL A 166 0.28 -18.49 4.32
C VAL A 166 -0.56 -17.33 3.84
N SER A 167 -0.93 -16.40 4.72
CA SER A 167 -1.47 -15.09 4.33
C SER A 167 -0.39 -14.03 4.47
N TYR A 168 -0.33 -13.12 3.51
CA TYR A 168 0.53 -11.94 3.58
C TYR A 168 -0.32 -10.67 3.67
N THR A 169 -0.10 -9.90 4.72
CA THR A 169 -0.81 -8.64 4.97
C THR A 169 0.06 -7.41 4.73
N SER A 170 1.36 -7.59 4.51
CA SER A 170 2.30 -6.48 4.39
C SER A 170 3.51 -6.85 3.55
N VAL A 171 4.01 -5.88 2.79
CA VAL A 171 5.19 -6.04 1.94
C VAL A 171 5.98 -4.74 1.86
N LYS A 172 7.31 -4.84 1.71
CA LYS A 172 8.20 -3.69 1.58
C LYS A 172 9.44 -4.02 0.74
N TRP A 173 9.74 -3.21 -0.26
CA TRP A 173 11.01 -3.23 -0.98
C TRP A 173 12.16 -2.86 -0.05
N ALA A 174 13.22 -3.66 -0.10
CA ALA A 174 14.49 -3.41 0.58
C ALA A 174 15.60 -2.97 -0.37
N SER A 175 15.57 -3.47 -1.61
CA SER A 175 16.44 -3.11 -2.73
C SER A 175 15.71 -3.40 -4.05
N PRO A 176 16.25 -3.00 -5.21
CA PRO A 176 15.62 -3.32 -6.50
C PRO A 176 15.42 -4.82 -6.78
N VAL A 177 16.07 -5.69 -6.01
CA VAL A 177 15.98 -7.15 -6.18
C VAL A 177 15.54 -7.87 -4.92
N GLU A 178 15.29 -7.16 -3.82
CA GLU A 178 14.93 -7.78 -2.53
C GLU A 178 13.76 -7.05 -1.88
N PHE A 179 12.87 -7.83 -1.27
CA PHE A 179 11.75 -7.30 -0.49
C PHE A 179 11.46 -8.21 0.69
N ALA A 180 10.77 -7.67 1.68
CA ALA A 180 10.26 -8.42 2.82
C ALA A 180 8.74 -8.49 2.74
N ALA A 181 8.16 -9.65 3.04
CA ALA A 181 6.73 -9.85 3.18
C ALA A 181 6.42 -10.41 4.57
N GLY A 182 5.32 -9.99 5.17
CA GLY A 182 4.85 -10.45 6.47
C GLY A 182 3.33 -10.64 6.46
N GLY A 183 2.82 -11.42 7.41
CA GLY A 183 1.38 -11.67 7.52
C GLY A 183 1.02 -12.64 8.63
N TYR A 184 -0.19 -13.19 8.57
CA TYR A 184 -0.72 -14.06 9.62
C TYR A 184 0.12 -15.35 9.72
N GLY A 185 0.64 -15.62 10.92
CA GLY A 185 1.59 -16.73 11.16
C GLY A 185 2.94 -16.31 11.77
N PHE A 186 3.13 -15.02 12.09
CA PHE A 186 4.26 -14.47 12.85
C PHE A 186 5.64 -14.70 12.18
N GLY A 187 5.66 -14.66 10.86
CA GLY A 187 6.86 -14.85 10.04
C GLY A 187 7.14 -13.63 9.17
N LEU A 188 8.37 -13.13 9.24
CA LEU A 188 8.91 -12.21 8.24
C LEU A 188 9.67 -13.03 7.19
N HIS A 189 9.22 -12.95 5.95
CA HIS A 189 9.83 -13.65 4.82
C HIS A 189 10.65 -12.66 3.98
N TRP A 190 11.94 -12.92 3.85
CA TRP A 190 12.83 -12.16 2.98
C TRP A 190 12.93 -12.84 1.61
N TRP A 191 12.76 -12.04 0.57
CA TRP A 191 12.73 -12.49 -0.81
C TRP A 191 13.86 -11.85 -1.58
N ASP A 192 14.46 -12.62 -2.48
CA ASP A 192 15.48 -12.15 -3.42
C ASP A 192 15.11 -12.67 -4.81
N GLN A 193 14.83 -11.75 -5.73
CA GLN A 193 14.43 -12.08 -7.10
C GLN A 193 15.50 -12.90 -7.85
N ARG A 194 16.76 -12.87 -7.41
CA ARG A 194 17.86 -13.66 -7.98
C ARG A 194 17.81 -15.13 -7.57
N LYS A 195 17.02 -15.48 -6.54
CA LYS A 195 16.89 -16.83 -6.00
C LYS A 195 15.41 -17.25 -6.04
N PRO A 196 14.92 -17.76 -7.18
CA PRO A 196 13.53 -18.18 -7.31
C PRO A 196 13.23 -19.41 -6.44
N GLY A 197 11.94 -19.62 -6.14
CA GLY A 197 11.46 -20.84 -5.48
C GLY A 197 11.02 -20.68 -4.02
N GLY A 198 11.22 -19.51 -3.41
CA GLY A 198 10.74 -19.23 -2.05
C GLY A 198 11.50 -18.10 -1.36
N PRO A 199 11.18 -17.83 -0.09
CA PRO A 199 11.91 -16.84 0.69
C PRO A 199 13.32 -17.36 0.99
N VAL A 200 14.33 -16.51 0.81
CA VAL A 200 15.74 -16.85 1.07
C VAL A 200 16.10 -16.81 2.55
N SER A 201 15.26 -16.17 3.36
CA SER A 201 15.34 -16.20 4.82
C SER A 201 13.95 -16.04 5.40
N GLN A 202 13.66 -16.78 6.47
CA GLN A 202 12.42 -16.64 7.23
C GLN A 202 12.80 -16.35 8.68
N PHE A 203 12.26 -15.26 9.21
CA PHE A 203 12.37 -14.95 10.62
C PHE A 203 11.04 -15.25 11.29
N LYS A 204 11.01 -16.35 12.04
CA LYS A 204 9.94 -16.67 12.96
C LYS A 204 10.31 -16.03 14.29
N GLY A 205 9.61 -14.96 14.68
CA GLY A 205 9.90 -14.39 15.99
C GLY A 205 9.42 -15.34 17.10
N ASN A 206 10.11 -15.33 18.25
CA ASN A 206 9.60 -15.96 19.47
C ASN A 206 8.65 -14.96 20.16
N TRP A 207 7.41 -14.88 19.69
CA TRP A 207 6.38 -13.98 20.26
C TRP A 207 5.59 -14.63 21.40
N ASP A 208 6.23 -15.52 22.18
CA ASP A 208 5.61 -16.41 23.19
C ASP A 208 4.96 -15.74 24.42
N LYS A 209 4.69 -14.43 24.40
CA LYS A 209 4.00 -13.76 25.52
C LYS A 209 3.03 -12.68 25.05
N LYS A 210 1.74 -13.02 25.02
CA LYS A 210 0.59 -12.13 25.23
C LYS A 210 0.43 -10.92 24.29
N PHE A 211 0.76 -11.04 23.01
CA PHE A 211 0.42 -9.98 22.07
C PHE A 211 -0.09 -10.52 20.72
N GLU A 212 -1.40 -10.39 20.52
CA GLU A 212 -2.03 -10.42 19.20
C GLU A 212 -1.72 -9.08 18.51
N PHE A 213 -0.53 -8.95 17.90
CA PHE A 213 -0.21 -7.79 17.08
C PHE A 213 -0.45 -8.08 15.60
N TRP A 214 -1.08 -7.11 14.95
CA TRP A 214 -1.29 -7.02 13.52
C TRP A 214 -0.04 -6.39 12.91
N ASP A 215 0.71 -7.13 12.07
CA ASP A 215 1.80 -6.57 11.25
C ASP A 215 1.19 -5.59 10.24
N SER A 216 1.06 -4.33 10.65
CA SER A 216 0.26 -3.32 9.96
C SER A 216 1.09 -2.33 9.15
N ALA A 217 2.40 -2.21 9.44
CA ALA A 217 3.28 -1.37 8.61
C ALA A 217 4.77 -1.76 8.67
N PHE A 218 5.42 -1.64 7.51
CA PHE A 218 6.87 -1.68 7.33
C PHE A 218 7.41 -0.28 7.00
N TYR A 219 8.56 0.07 7.57
CA TYR A 219 9.29 1.30 7.28
C TYR A 219 10.71 0.97 6.80
N ARG A 220 11.21 1.73 5.82
CA ARG A 220 12.62 1.67 5.39
C ARG A 220 13.29 2.99 5.75
N HIS A 221 14.46 2.94 6.36
CA HIS A 221 15.22 4.16 6.67
C HIS A 221 16.07 4.56 5.46
N SER A 222 15.97 5.81 5.02
CA SER A 222 16.61 6.32 3.79
C SER A 222 18.14 6.24 3.79
N SER A 223 18.77 6.26 4.96
CA SER A 223 20.23 6.32 5.10
C SER A 223 20.93 4.97 5.28
N ILE A 224 20.20 3.87 5.50
CA ILE A 224 20.78 2.55 5.81
C ILE A 224 19.87 1.48 5.19
N LYS A 225 20.42 0.41 4.59
CA LYS A 225 19.66 -0.78 4.16
C LYS A 225 19.02 -1.50 5.36
N LYS A 226 18.02 -0.89 5.97
CA LYS A 226 17.29 -1.31 7.17
C LYS A 226 15.80 -1.25 6.90
N ALA A 227 15.12 -2.38 7.07
CA ALA A 227 13.68 -2.47 7.14
C ALA A 227 13.26 -2.60 8.61
N TYR A 228 12.17 -1.93 8.98
CA TYR A 228 11.61 -1.88 10.33
C TYR A 228 10.15 -2.34 10.24
N LEU A 229 9.72 -3.15 11.20
CA LEU A 229 8.31 -3.47 11.45
C LEU A 229 7.76 -2.49 12.50
N SER A 230 6.55 -1.98 12.34
CA SER A 230 5.87 -1.25 13.42
C SER A 230 4.90 -2.15 14.16
N GLY A 231 5.23 -2.44 15.42
CA GLY A 231 4.44 -3.22 16.37
C GLY A 231 5.27 -3.47 17.63
N CYS A 232 5.73 -2.39 18.28
CA CYS A 232 6.74 -2.38 19.35
C CYS A 232 8.07 -3.06 18.99
N TRP A 233 9.17 -2.32 19.20
CA TRP A 233 10.56 -2.64 18.92
C TRP A 233 11.11 -2.28 17.53
N LEU A 234 12.12 -1.42 17.61
CA LEU A 234 13.05 -1.05 16.57
C LEU A 234 13.86 -2.30 16.17
N LEU A 235 13.42 -3.08 15.19
CA LEU A 235 14.26 -4.13 14.59
C LEU A 235 15.40 -3.44 13.82
N ARG A 236 16.56 -3.27 14.47
CA ARG A 236 17.76 -2.63 13.92
C ARG A 236 18.62 -3.67 13.21
N TYR A 237 18.31 -4.03 11.95
CA TYR A 237 19.11 -5.02 11.22
C TYR A 237 20.08 -4.37 10.24
N CYS A 238 21.36 -4.31 10.61
CA CYS A 238 22.43 -4.25 9.62
C CYS A 238 22.68 -5.67 9.13
N PHE A 239 22.22 -6.04 7.93
CA PHE A 239 22.77 -7.22 7.26
C PHE A 239 24.13 -6.83 6.68
N GLY A 240 25.18 -7.03 7.46
CA GLY A 240 26.53 -7.06 6.94
C GLY A 240 26.64 -8.28 6.03
N LEU A 241 26.69 -8.06 4.72
CA LEU A 241 27.22 -9.06 3.81
C LEU A 241 28.71 -9.18 4.14
N GLY A 242 29.07 -10.23 4.87
CA GLY A 242 30.44 -10.71 4.91
C GLY A 242 30.87 -11.00 3.47
N SER A 243 32.00 -10.41 3.10
CA SER A 243 32.83 -10.76 1.95
C SER A 243 33.13 -12.26 1.90
#